data_AF-A0A0R2KWH8-F1
#
_entry.id   AF-A0A0R2KWH8-F1
#
_cell.length_a   1.000
_cell.length_b   1.000
_cell.length_c   1.000
_cell.angle_alpha   90.00
_cell.angle_beta   90.00
_cell.angle_gamma   90.00
#
_symmetry.space_group_name_H-M   'P 1'
#
loop_
_entity.id
_entity.type
_entity.pdbx_description
1 polymer ?
#
loop_
_entity_poly.entity_id
_entity_poly.type
_entity_poly.pdbx_seq_one_letter_code
_entity_poly.pdbx_strand_id
1 'polypeptide(L)'
;MPANFSIELYQETVNNVQPDKDQYVLITDEAAFQVDAISAFLGEGADEPNKEEIDIKKFASEHHLKYVPIRYPAEVDVDDVAPSDHVIIRGLGLSFIDYLAELTERRGGTFTRDEQGELTYTRSGDEPTVYASSRRGLPYHARGLDQKKVGETYPRYFLSNEYVNRLVLQNKKITGQEFLNRIMLDVELAYYVALVNASYPDIDRKTFESELADSTDSFKKVLDKYDIKQSERVDWAKWANPIPANITDTTMFTKFVKDYLEKDIKLANEGNKTAPFSSAMEKLRELRSNIRKVVTYELISDDDYVKYVLKQFNPMNNFLAVGPPAFRVEQMLALIKAGVLTLIGPGMVVEEVDDHFDTYSSLLSDKKHYSGNVLIEGRLPQPNANTTRNVLIKNLLANNLARIYSLHLKDGSTLKTGALDVTTETAELVTPDGKVVPQFFMWGLSTENRHWLTNGAPIPGVNDVRLRMADMIAGQIVKKAME
;
A
#
# COMPACT_ATOMS: atom_id res chain seq x y z
N MET A 1 30.22 -1.29 15.95
CA MET A 1 29.54 -0.66 17.12
C MET A 1 30.58 -0.13 18.08
N PRO A 2 30.23 0.83 18.96
CA PRO A 2 31.12 1.27 20.06
C PRO A 2 31.59 0.08 20.91
N ALA A 3 32.77 0.19 21.53
CA ALA A 3 33.40 -0.90 22.27
C ALA A 3 32.60 -1.35 23.51
N ASN A 4 31.70 -0.50 24.01
CA ASN A 4 30.82 -0.76 25.14
C ASN A 4 29.44 -1.32 24.74
N PHE A 5 29.27 -1.77 23.50
CA PHE A 5 28.00 -2.34 23.01
C PHE A 5 28.23 -3.77 22.52
N SER A 6 27.47 -4.72 23.06
CA SER A 6 27.35 -6.09 22.55
C SER A 6 25.95 -6.31 21.98
N ILE A 7 25.84 -7.16 20.97
CA ILE A 7 24.57 -7.70 20.50
C ILE A 7 24.61 -9.20 20.74
N GLU A 8 23.59 -9.69 21.43
CA GLU A 8 23.31 -11.11 21.57
C GLU A 8 22.03 -11.42 20.80
N LEU A 9 22.08 -12.45 19.96
CA LEU A 9 20.93 -12.88 19.17
C LEU A 9 20.34 -14.14 19.78
N TYR A 10 19.06 -14.06 20.12
CA TYR A 10 18.24 -15.18 20.59
C TYR A 10 17.22 -15.53 19.51
N GLN A 11 17.16 -16.79 19.09
CA GLN A 11 16.22 -17.29 18.09
C GLN A 11 15.02 -17.96 18.77
N GLU A 12 14.25 -17.17 19.51
CA GLU A 12 13.13 -17.64 20.33
C GLU A 12 11.90 -16.75 20.15
N THR A 13 10.70 -17.32 20.30
CA THR A 13 9.47 -16.52 20.26
C THR A 13 9.28 -15.82 21.60
N VAL A 14 9.15 -14.49 21.58
CA VAL A 14 8.68 -13.75 22.75
C VAL A 14 7.18 -13.92 22.85
N ASN A 15 6.72 -14.49 23.96
CA ASN A 15 5.32 -14.82 24.16
C ASN A 15 4.62 -13.85 25.10
N ASN A 16 5.33 -13.30 26.08
CA ASN A 16 4.73 -12.45 27.09
C ASN A 16 5.74 -11.44 27.65
N VAL A 17 5.22 -10.39 28.27
CA VAL A 17 6.00 -9.40 29.02
C VAL A 17 5.25 -9.10 30.31
N GLN A 18 5.98 -9.08 31.42
CA GLN A 18 5.45 -8.69 32.73
C GLN A 18 6.21 -7.48 33.27
N PRO A 19 5.54 -6.42 33.73
CA PRO A 19 6.21 -5.34 34.43
C PRO A 19 6.79 -5.83 35.76
N ASP A 20 8.01 -5.42 36.08
CA ASP A 20 8.63 -5.62 37.39
C ASP A 20 9.30 -4.31 37.84
N LYS A 21 8.58 -3.54 38.67
CA LYS A 21 8.97 -2.20 39.11
C LYS A 21 9.29 -1.27 37.92
N ASP A 22 10.57 -0.90 37.76
CA ASP A 22 11.07 -0.02 36.70
C ASP A 22 11.65 -0.80 35.51
N GLN A 23 11.47 -2.13 35.49
CA GLN A 23 11.97 -3.06 34.48
C GLN A 23 10.84 -3.94 33.94
N TYR A 24 11.19 -4.84 33.02
CA TYR A 24 10.32 -5.84 32.45
C TYR A 24 10.95 -7.22 32.52
N VAL A 25 10.11 -8.23 32.70
CA VAL A 25 10.46 -9.63 32.46
C VAL A 25 9.91 -10.01 31.08
N LEU A 26 10.81 -10.11 30.10
CA LEU A 26 10.54 -10.60 28.74
C LEU A 26 10.56 -12.14 28.77
N ILE A 27 9.46 -12.78 28.40
CA ILE A 27 9.29 -14.23 28.51
C ILE A 27 9.24 -14.84 27.10
N THR A 28 10.09 -15.81 26.84
CA THR A 28 10.17 -16.56 25.59
C THR A 28 9.65 -17.99 25.77
N ASP A 29 9.75 -18.81 24.72
CA ASP A 29 9.50 -20.26 24.79
C ASP A 29 10.48 -20.98 25.74
N GLU A 30 11.72 -20.50 25.88
CA GLU A 30 12.81 -21.22 26.56
C GLU A 30 13.31 -20.52 27.83
N ALA A 31 13.14 -19.21 27.94
CA ALA A 31 13.78 -18.39 28.97
C ALA A 31 12.94 -17.18 29.40
N ALA A 32 13.45 -16.48 30.41
CA ALA A 32 12.95 -15.19 30.83
C ALA A 32 14.13 -14.23 31.06
N PHE A 33 14.00 -13.00 30.59
CA PHE A 33 15.04 -11.98 30.64
C PHE A 33 14.54 -10.75 31.37
N GLN A 34 15.31 -10.28 32.35
CA GLN A 34 15.10 -8.98 32.97
C GLN A 34 15.68 -7.91 32.04
N VAL A 35 14.86 -6.94 31.62
CA VAL A 35 15.28 -5.86 30.70
C VAL A 35 14.77 -4.51 31.17
N ASP A 36 15.56 -3.45 30.94
CA ASP A 36 15.20 -2.08 31.33
C ASP A 36 14.26 -1.40 30.32
N ALA A 37 14.30 -1.83 29.06
CA ALA A 37 13.51 -1.28 27.97
C ALA A 37 13.22 -2.33 26.90
N ILE A 38 12.13 -2.14 26.16
CA ILE A 38 11.70 -3.01 25.07
C ILE A 38 11.43 -2.16 23.84
N SER A 39 12.03 -2.52 22.69
CA SER A 39 11.64 -2.00 21.38
C SER A 39 11.12 -3.13 20.51
N ALA A 40 9.82 -3.13 20.22
CA ALA A 40 9.14 -4.15 19.45
C ALA A 40 8.80 -3.66 18.04
N PHE A 41 9.29 -4.39 17.04
CA PHE A 41 9.01 -4.20 15.60
C PHE A 41 8.60 -5.55 14.99
N LEU A 42 7.39 -5.99 15.31
CA LEU A 42 6.95 -7.39 15.11
C LEU A 42 6.68 -7.77 13.64
N GLY A 43 6.85 -6.84 12.70
CA GLY A 43 6.59 -7.06 11.30
C GLY A 43 5.11 -7.35 11.02
N GLU A 44 4.87 -8.05 9.92
CA GLU A 44 3.53 -8.49 9.53
C GLU A 44 3.23 -9.81 10.23
N GLY A 45 2.11 -9.88 10.94
CA GLY A 45 1.66 -11.10 11.61
C GLY A 45 0.49 -11.73 10.88
N ALA A 46 0.29 -13.03 11.07
CA ALA A 46 -0.93 -13.70 10.65
C ALA A 46 -2.11 -13.23 11.53
N ASP A 47 -3.29 -13.11 10.92
CA ASP A 47 -4.55 -12.90 11.62
C ASP A 47 -5.35 -14.21 11.69
N GLU A 48 -6.31 -14.26 12.61
CA GLU A 48 -7.35 -15.28 12.63
C GLU A 48 -8.23 -15.11 11.39
N PRO A 49 -8.52 -16.20 10.66
CA PRO A 49 -9.31 -16.15 9.45
C PRO A 49 -10.72 -15.71 9.77
N ASN A 50 -11.27 -14.87 8.90
CA ASN A 50 -12.68 -14.52 8.98
C ASN A 50 -13.57 -15.68 8.50
N LYS A 51 -14.89 -15.53 8.62
CA LYS A 51 -15.85 -16.59 8.26
C LYS A 51 -15.70 -17.08 6.81
N GLU A 52 -15.53 -16.17 5.86
CA GLU A 52 -15.35 -16.50 4.43
C GLU A 52 -14.07 -17.34 4.22
N GLU A 53 -12.96 -16.95 4.85
CA GLU A 53 -11.70 -17.71 4.77
C GLU A 53 -11.82 -19.11 5.39
N ILE A 54 -12.62 -19.25 6.45
CA ILE A 54 -12.92 -20.55 7.08
C ILE A 54 -13.77 -21.41 6.14
N ASP A 55 -14.82 -20.85 5.56
CA ASP A 55 -15.75 -21.55 4.68
C ASP A 55 -15.03 -22.03 3.40
N ILE A 56 -14.25 -21.15 2.75
CA ILE A 56 -13.41 -21.49 1.59
C ILE A 56 -12.41 -22.59 1.94
N LYS A 57 -11.71 -22.47 3.08
CA LYS A 57 -10.71 -23.48 3.49
C LYS A 57 -11.36 -24.83 3.74
N LYS A 58 -12.56 -24.85 4.33
CA LYS A 58 -13.32 -26.07 4.57
C LYS A 58 -13.73 -26.71 3.24
N PHE A 59 -14.32 -25.94 2.33
CA PHE A 59 -14.69 -26.41 1.01
C PHE A 59 -13.49 -27.00 0.26
N ALA A 60 -12.35 -26.29 0.25
CA ALA A 60 -11.13 -26.78 -0.39
C ALA A 60 -10.69 -28.15 0.15
N SER A 61 -10.74 -28.31 1.48
CA SER A 61 -10.38 -29.56 2.14
C SER A 61 -11.35 -30.70 1.83
N GLU A 62 -12.66 -30.43 1.74
CA GLU A 62 -13.70 -31.42 1.46
C GLU A 62 -13.65 -31.92 0.01
N HIS A 63 -13.21 -31.07 -0.92
CA HIS A 63 -13.19 -31.35 -2.36
C HIS A 63 -11.77 -31.57 -2.93
N HIS A 64 -10.76 -31.71 -2.07
CA HIS A 64 -9.36 -31.89 -2.47
C HIS A 64 -8.82 -30.78 -3.39
N LEU A 65 -9.31 -29.55 -3.18
CA LEU A 65 -8.84 -28.34 -3.87
C LEU A 65 -7.73 -27.67 -3.06
N LYS A 66 -6.98 -26.78 -3.72
CA LYS A 66 -5.97 -25.98 -3.05
C LYS A 66 -6.49 -24.59 -2.73
N TYR A 67 -6.36 -24.19 -1.47
CA TYR A 67 -6.59 -22.82 -1.03
C TYR A 67 -5.34 -22.24 -0.37
N VAL A 68 -4.82 -21.16 -0.95
CA VAL A 68 -3.74 -20.35 -0.39
C VAL A 68 -4.35 -19.11 0.27
N PRO A 69 -4.35 -19.04 1.62
CA PRO A 69 -4.96 -17.93 2.35
C PRO A 69 -4.12 -16.65 2.24
N ILE A 70 -4.68 -15.54 2.73
CA ILE A 70 -4.03 -14.23 2.79
C ILE A 70 -2.70 -14.34 3.57
N ARG A 71 -1.57 -14.24 2.85
CA ARG A 71 -0.20 -14.35 3.39
C ARG A 71 0.80 -13.62 2.51
N TYR A 72 2.01 -13.42 3.03
CA TYR A 72 3.13 -12.95 2.23
C TYR A 72 3.52 -14.02 1.20
N PRO A 73 3.67 -13.66 -0.09
CA PRO A 73 4.04 -14.63 -1.13
C PRO A 73 5.34 -15.39 -0.83
N ALA A 74 6.31 -14.73 -0.18
CA ALA A 74 7.59 -15.34 0.21
C ALA A 74 7.47 -16.43 1.30
N GLU A 75 6.33 -16.52 1.99
CA GLU A 75 6.06 -17.51 3.05
C GLU A 75 5.12 -18.63 2.58
N VAL A 76 4.73 -18.62 1.32
CA VAL A 76 3.80 -19.57 0.73
C VAL A 76 4.53 -20.46 -0.26
N ASP A 77 4.38 -21.76 -0.09
CA ASP A 77 4.80 -22.73 -1.09
C ASP A 77 3.68 -23.00 -2.12
N VAL A 78 4.01 -22.84 -3.39
CA VAL A 78 3.15 -23.13 -4.53
C VAL A 78 3.72 -24.20 -5.46
N ASP A 79 4.69 -25.00 -5.00
CA ASP A 79 5.35 -26.08 -5.76
C ASP A 79 4.38 -27.17 -6.22
N ASP A 80 3.43 -27.54 -5.36
CA ASP A 80 2.36 -28.52 -5.60
C ASP A 80 1.28 -28.04 -6.58
N VAL A 81 1.33 -26.81 -7.08
CA VAL A 81 0.50 -26.40 -8.23
C VAL A 81 1.03 -27.12 -9.48
N ALA A 82 0.17 -27.91 -10.13
CA ALA A 82 0.52 -28.67 -11.32
C ALA A 82 0.33 -27.84 -12.60
N PRO A 83 1.01 -28.18 -13.71
CA PRO A 83 0.81 -27.49 -15.00
C PRO A 83 -0.63 -27.64 -15.54
N SER A 84 -1.36 -28.68 -15.12
CA SER A 84 -2.77 -28.89 -15.46
C SER A 84 -3.75 -28.05 -14.64
N ASP A 85 -3.28 -27.37 -13.60
CA ASP A 85 -4.15 -26.63 -12.69
C ASP A 85 -4.65 -25.33 -13.32
N HIS A 86 -5.85 -24.95 -12.87
CA HIS A 86 -6.48 -23.69 -13.16
C HIS A 86 -6.49 -22.86 -11.88
N VAL A 87 -5.63 -21.85 -11.85
CA VAL A 87 -5.37 -21.02 -10.68
C VAL A 87 -6.20 -19.75 -10.75
N ILE A 88 -7.01 -19.52 -9.74
CA ILE A 88 -7.74 -18.27 -9.52
C ILE A 88 -6.96 -17.42 -8.52
N ILE A 89 -6.55 -16.21 -8.90
CA ILE A 89 -5.89 -15.25 -7.99
C ILE A 89 -6.80 -14.06 -7.70
N ARG A 90 -7.17 -13.91 -6.42
CA ARG A 90 -8.00 -12.83 -5.92
C ARG A 90 -7.16 -11.68 -5.42
N GLY A 91 -6.98 -10.67 -6.26
CA GLY A 91 -6.16 -9.48 -6.01
C GLY A 91 -5.20 -9.20 -7.18
N LEU A 92 -5.00 -7.92 -7.49
CA LEU A 92 -4.08 -7.45 -8.54
C LEU A 92 -3.08 -6.40 -7.98
N GLY A 93 -2.73 -6.54 -6.69
CA GLY A 93 -1.74 -5.68 -6.02
C GLY A 93 -0.31 -6.15 -6.27
N LEU A 94 0.64 -5.72 -5.43
CA LEU A 94 2.04 -6.13 -5.57
C LEU A 94 2.24 -7.63 -5.35
N SER A 95 1.57 -8.24 -4.36
CA SER A 95 1.66 -9.69 -4.10
C SER A 95 1.23 -10.56 -5.28
N PHE A 96 0.32 -10.06 -6.13
CA PHE A 96 -0.07 -10.74 -7.35
C PHE A 96 1.11 -10.89 -8.33
N ILE A 97 1.98 -9.88 -8.42
CA ILE A 97 3.18 -9.93 -9.26
C ILE A 97 4.15 -11.01 -8.78
N ASP A 98 4.29 -11.15 -7.46
CA ASP A 98 5.14 -12.19 -6.88
C ASP A 98 4.58 -13.59 -7.21
N TYR A 99 3.27 -13.81 -7.04
CA TYR A 99 2.65 -15.08 -7.46
C TYR A 99 2.77 -15.35 -8.96
N LEU A 100 2.71 -14.32 -9.81
CA LEU A 100 2.98 -14.52 -11.24
C LEU A 100 4.40 -15.04 -11.46
N ALA A 101 5.42 -14.46 -10.82
CA ALA A 101 6.80 -14.93 -10.95
C ALA A 101 6.97 -16.38 -10.47
N GLU A 102 6.32 -16.75 -9.37
CA GLU A 102 6.31 -18.10 -8.81
C GLU A 102 5.64 -19.14 -9.74
N LEU A 103 4.59 -18.74 -10.45
CA LEU A 103 3.83 -19.61 -11.35
C LEU A 103 4.34 -19.60 -12.80
N THR A 104 5.39 -18.83 -13.11
CA THR A 104 5.91 -18.64 -14.47
C THR A 104 7.43 -18.76 -14.54
N GLU A 105 8.18 -17.69 -14.24
CA GLU A 105 9.65 -17.64 -14.30
C GLU A 105 10.29 -18.76 -13.46
N ARG A 106 9.79 -19.00 -12.24
CA ARG A 106 10.33 -20.06 -11.36
C ARG A 106 10.06 -21.47 -11.91
N ARG A 107 9.09 -21.61 -12.81
CA ARG A 107 8.74 -22.86 -13.51
C ARG A 107 9.44 -23.00 -14.87
N GLY A 108 10.45 -22.17 -15.12
CA GLY A 108 11.33 -22.28 -16.29
C GLY A 108 10.86 -21.52 -17.52
N GLY A 109 9.73 -20.83 -17.47
CA GLY A 109 9.33 -19.95 -18.57
C GLY A 109 10.21 -18.71 -18.65
N THR A 110 10.36 -18.16 -19.85
CA THR A 110 11.37 -17.13 -20.12
C THR A 110 10.79 -15.91 -20.81
N PHE A 111 11.19 -14.73 -20.33
CA PHE A 111 10.95 -13.47 -21.01
C PHE A 111 12.11 -13.11 -21.93
N THR A 112 11.83 -12.87 -23.21
CA THR A 112 12.81 -12.42 -24.20
C THR A 112 12.37 -11.10 -24.80
N ARG A 113 13.28 -10.14 -24.87
CA ARG A 113 13.03 -8.85 -25.53
C ARG A 113 13.60 -8.88 -26.93
N ASP A 114 12.82 -8.45 -27.91
CA ASP A 114 13.27 -8.30 -29.29
C ASP A 114 14.02 -6.98 -29.54
N GLU A 115 14.47 -6.76 -30.77
CA GLU A 115 15.19 -5.54 -31.18
C GLU A 115 14.31 -4.28 -31.11
N GLN A 116 12.99 -4.42 -31.18
CA GLN A 116 12.02 -3.34 -31.10
C GLN A 116 11.65 -3.02 -29.64
N GLY A 117 12.15 -3.80 -28.70
CA GLY A 117 11.91 -3.64 -27.28
C GLY A 117 10.64 -4.30 -26.78
N GLU A 118 9.93 -5.09 -27.60
CA GLU A 118 8.75 -5.83 -27.17
C GLU A 118 9.17 -7.06 -26.35
N LEU A 119 8.51 -7.24 -25.20
CA LEU A 119 8.74 -8.38 -24.31
C LEU A 119 7.79 -9.52 -24.68
N THR A 120 8.35 -10.66 -25.06
CA THR A 120 7.60 -11.90 -25.34
C THR A 120 7.87 -12.92 -24.25
N TYR A 121 6.84 -13.69 -23.87
CA TYR A 121 6.97 -14.81 -22.94
C TYR A 121 6.93 -16.14 -23.70
N THR A 122 7.91 -17.00 -23.43
CA THR A 122 7.93 -18.39 -23.92
C THR A 122 7.66 -19.32 -22.75
N ARG A 123 6.62 -20.16 -22.89
CA ARG A 123 6.24 -21.15 -21.88
C ARG A 123 7.28 -22.27 -21.79
N SER A 124 7.53 -22.77 -20.59
CA SER A 124 8.25 -24.03 -20.39
C SER A 124 7.34 -25.25 -20.58
N GLY A 125 6.04 -25.09 -20.33
CA GLY A 125 5.06 -26.18 -20.26
C GLY A 125 4.73 -26.59 -18.83
N ASP A 126 5.44 -26.06 -17.83
CA ASP A 126 5.20 -26.34 -16.41
C ASP A 126 4.29 -25.29 -15.74
N GLU A 127 3.87 -24.25 -16.48
CA GLU A 127 2.99 -23.20 -15.99
C GLU A 127 1.52 -23.63 -15.98
N PRO A 128 0.76 -23.31 -14.90
CA PRO A 128 -0.68 -23.49 -14.89
C PRO A 128 -1.40 -22.42 -15.74
N THR A 129 -2.70 -22.59 -15.91
CA THR A 129 -3.57 -21.50 -16.42
C THR A 129 -3.96 -20.58 -15.28
N VAL A 130 -3.80 -19.26 -15.45
CA VAL A 130 -4.07 -18.28 -14.39
C VAL A 130 -5.24 -17.37 -14.78
N TYR A 131 -6.26 -17.33 -13.93
CA TYR A 131 -7.36 -16.38 -13.96
C TYR A 131 -7.22 -15.42 -12.78
N ALA A 132 -7.20 -14.11 -13.03
CA ALA A 132 -7.02 -13.15 -11.95
C ALA A 132 -7.93 -11.95 -12.07
N SER A 133 -8.37 -11.43 -10.93
CA SER A 133 -9.09 -10.16 -10.88
C SER A 133 -9.03 -9.51 -9.48
N SER A 134 -9.61 -8.32 -9.37
CA SER A 134 -9.80 -7.58 -8.14
C SER A 134 -11.12 -6.82 -8.19
N ARG A 135 -11.47 -6.11 -7.11
CA ARG A 135 -12.61 -5.19 -7.11
C ARG A 135 -12.56 -4.17 -8.26
N ARG A 136 -11.36 -3.66 -8.59
CA ARG A 136 -11.16 -2.70 -9.68
C ARG A 136 -10.99 -3.37 -11.04
N GLY A 137 -10.65 -4.66 -11.09
CA GLY A 137 -10.36 -5.40 -12.32
C GLY A 137 -9.05 -5.04 -13.00
N LEU A 138 -8.28 -4.08 -12.47
CA LEU A 138 -7.00 -3.64 -13.02
C LEU A 138 -5.88 -3.78 -12.00
N PRO A 139 -4.64 -4.09 -12.46
CA PRO A 139 -3.46 -3.99 -11.63
C PRO A 139 -3.15 -2.53 -11.31
N TYR A 140 -2.31 -2.30 -10.30
CA TYR A 140 -1.84 -0.95 -9.97
C TYR A 140 -0.99 -0.37 -11.10
N HIS A 141 -1.04 0.96 -11.25
CA HIS A 141 -0.25 1.69 -12.24
C HIS A 141 1.26 1.47 -12.06
N ALA A 142 1.96 1.31 -13.17
CA ALA A 142 3.42 1.23 -13.21
C ALA A 142 4.05 2.49 -12.61
N ARG A 143 5.11 2.31 -11.81
CA ARG A 143 5.95 3.42 -11.37
C ARG A 143 6.73 3.98 -12.55
N GLY A 144 6.73 5.31 -12.66
CA GLY A 144 7.56 6.02 -13.61
C GLY A 144 9.05 5.71 -13.42
N LEU A 145 9.79 5.67 -14.53
CA LEU A 145 11.24 5.57 -14.53
C LEU A 145 11.84 6.70 -13.68
N ASP A 146 12.72 6.35 -12.75
CA ASP A 146 13.28 7.33 -11.83
C ASP A 146 14.35 8.19 -12.53
N GLN A 147 14.08 9.49 -12.60
CA GLN A 147 14.93 10.50 -13.22
C GLN A 147 15.43 11.54 -12.21
N LYS A 148 14.93 11.50 -10.98
CA LYS A 148 15.25 12.47 -9.94
C LYS A 148 16.56 12.11 -9.24
N LYS A 149 17.33 13.13 -8.86
CA LYS A 149 18.50 12.96 -8.01
C LYS A 149 18.05 12.67 -6.58
N VAL A 150 18.90 11.97 -5.83
CA VAL A 150 18.73 11.78 -4.38
C VAL A 150 18.54 13.15 -3.71
N GLY A 151 17.47 13.29 -2.94
CA GLY A 151 17.14 14.55 -2.26
C GLY A 151 16.60 15.65 -3.19
N GLU A 152 16.16 15.36 -4.42
CA GLU A 152 15.49 16.33 -5.31
C GLU A 152 14.00 16.56 -4.95
N THR A 153 13.50 15.86 -3.95
CA THR A 153 12.08 15.81 -3.56
C THR A 153 11.75 16.73 -2.38
N TYR A 154 10.88 17.72 -2.60
CA TYR A 154 10.40 18.62 -1.54
C TYR A 154 8.94 19.07 -1.74
N PRO A 155 8.06 18.90 -0.74
CA PRO A 155 6.71 19.50 -0.73
C PRO A 155 6.78 21.02 -0.52
N ARG A 156 6.45 21.82 -1.54
CA ARG A 156 6.67 23.27 -1.54
C ARG A 156 5.41 24.13 -1.54
N TYR A 157 4.30 23.67 -2.11
CA TYR A 157 3.17 24.56 -2.41
C TYR A 157 2.00 24.41 -1.42
N PHE A 158 1.18 23.37 -1.55
CA PHE A 158 -0.14 23.34 -0.90
C PHE A 158 -0.14 22.56 0.41
N LEU A 159 0.33 21.32 0.40
CA LEU A 159 0.61 20.50 1.58
C LEU A 159 2.12 20.57 1.88
N SER A 160 2.65 21.79 1.93
CA SER A 160 4.08 22.05 2.11
C SER A 160 4.56 21.73 3.53
N ASN A 161 5.88 21.57 3.66
CA ASN A 161 6.49 21.39 4.99
C ASN A 161 6.18 22.54 5.94
N GLU A 162 6.23 23.77 5.44
CA GLU A 162 5.94 24.97 6.23
C GLU A 162 4.48 24.98 6.71
N TYR A 163 3.54 24.69 5.80
CA TYR A 163 2.11 24.65 6.13
C TYR A 163 1.82 23.59 7.20
N VAL A 164 2.28 22.36 7.01
CA VAL A 164 2.02 21.27 7.98
C VAL A 164 2.72 21.52 9.30
N ASN A 165 3.98 22.01 9.30
CA ASN A 165 4.67 22.33 10.55
C ASN A 165 3.93 23.44 11.33
N ARG A 166 3.36 24.44 10.64
CA ARG A 166 2.55 25.48 11.27
C ARG A 166 1.29 24.90 11.92
N LEU A 167 0.61 23.97 11.25
CA LEU A 167 -0.56 23.29 11.84
C LEU A 167 -0.18 22.50 13.10
N VAL A 168 0.92 21.74 13.06
CA VAL A 168 1.43 20.99 14.23
C VAL A 168 1.76 21.94 15.39
N LEU A 169 2.53 23.00 15.13
CA LEU A 169 2.94 23.97 16.17
C LEU A 169 1.76 24.71 16.81
N GLN A 170 0.71 24.98 16.05
CA GLN A 170 -0.48 25.68 16.52
C GLN A 170 -1.57 24.72 17.03
N ASN A 171 -1.34 23.41 16.96
CA ASN A 171 -2.37 22.37 17.14
C ASN A 171 -3.67 22.69 16.37
N LYS A 172 -3.53 23.21 15.14
CA LYS A 172 -4.64 23.68 14.33
C LYS A 172 -5.16 22.54 13.46
N LYS A 173 -6.43 22.18 13.64
CA LYS A 173 -7.12 21.23 12.76
C LYS A 173 -7.63 21.89 11.49
N ILE A 174 -7.67 21.11 10.42
CA ILE A 174 -8.27 21.46 9.13
C ILE A 174 -9.37 20.45 8.80
N THR A 175 -10.21 20.77 7.82
CA THR A 175 -11.20 19.82 7.33
C THR A 175 -10.53 18.74 6.46
N GLY A 176 -11.09 17.54 6.43
CA GLY A 176 -10.63 16.49 5.52
C GLY A 176 -10.73 16.87 4.05
N GLN A 177 -11.70 17.70 3.68
CA GLN A 177 -11.82 18.24 2.32
C GLN A 177 -10.66 19.20 1.98
N GLU A 178 -10.30 20.12 2.89
CA GLU A 178 -9.14 20.99 2.69
C GLU A 178 -7.86 20.16 2.56
N PHE A 179 -7.69 19.16 3.42
CA PHE A 179 -6.54 18.26 3.37
C PHE A 179 -6.42 17.56 2.01
N LEU A 180 -7.51 16.95 1.53
CA LEU A 180 -7.52 16.25 0.24
C LEU A 180 -7.30 17.22 -0.93
N ASN A 181 -7.92 18.40 -0.91
CA ASN A 181 -7.74 19.40 -1.96
C ASN A 181 -6.29 19.85 -2.08
N ARG A 182 -5.59 20.06 -0.96
CA ARG A 182 -4.16 20.42 -0.96
C ARG A 182 -3.29 19.33 -1.59
N ILE A 183 -3.56 18.06 -1.31
CA ILE A 183 -2.87 16.94 -1.97
C ILE A 183 -3.11 16.99 -3.47
N MET A 184 -4.37 17.14 -3.90
CA MET A 184 -4.73 17.17 -5.31
C MET A 184 -4.08 18.35 -6.05
N LEU A 185 -4.06 19.54 -5.45
CA LEU A 185 -3.42 20.72 -6.04
C LEU A 185 -1.90 20.55 -6.22
N ASP A 186 -1.19 19.95 -5.25
CA ASP A 186 0.25 19.65 -5.43
C ASP A 186 0.48 18.67 -6.59
N VAL A 187 -0.37 17.64 -6.71
CA VAL A 187 -0.30 16.63 -7.78
C VAL A 187 -0.61 17.24 -9.15
N GLU A 188 -1.67 18.04 -9.24
CA GLU A 188 -2.05 18.75 -10.46
C GLU A 188 -0.99 19.77 -10.87
N LEU A 189 -0.38 20.49 -9.92
CA LEU A 189 0.70 21.43 -10.23
C LEU A 189 1.88 20.69 -10.87
N ALA A 190 2.27 19.55 -10.31
CA ALA A 190 3.33 18.72 -10.90
C ALA A 190 2.99 18.24 -12.31
N TYR A 191 1.72 17.86 -12.54
CA TYR A 191 1.23 17.48 -13.87
C TYR A 191 1.34 18.63 -14.87
N TYR A 192 0.78 19.81 -14.54
CA TYR A 192 0.70 20.93 -15.47
C TYR A 192 2.06 21.56 -15.76
N VAL A 193 2.95 21.63 -14.78
CA VAL A 193 4.33 22.11 -14.98
C VAL A 193 5.08 21.19 -15.96
N ALA A 194 4.94 19.87 -15.82
CA ALA A 194 5.52 18.91 -16.76
C ALA A 194 4.88 19.00 -18.15
N LEU A 195 3.54 19.16 -18.22
CA LEU A 195 2.81 19.33 -19.48
C LEU A 195 3.26 20.56 -20.25
N VAL A 196 3.32 21.72 -19.59
CA VAL A 196 3.77 22.98 -20.21
C VAL A 196 5.19 22.84 -20.73
N ASN A 197 6.08 22.27 -19.91
CA ASN A 197 7.47 22.06 -20.30
C ASN A 197 7.62 21.13 -21.52
N ALA A 198 6.72 20.15 -21.69
CA ALA A 198 6.79 19.16 -22.76
C ALA A 198 6.05 19.58 -24.04
N SER A 199 4.96 20.36 -23.94
CA SER A 199 4.01 20.55 -25.05
C SER A 199 3.66 22.01 -25.34
N TYR A 200 4.10 22.96 -24.52
CA TYR A 200 3.80 24.39 -24.68
C TYR A 200 5.07 25.23 -24.57
N PRO A 201 6.00 25.15 -25.54
CA PRO A 201 7.33 25.78 -25.46
C PRO A 201 7.29 27.31 -25.37
N ASP A 202 6.20 27.94 -25.81
CA ASP A 202 6.02 29.40 -25.80
C ASP A 202 5.57 29.94 -24.42
N ILE A 203 5.17 29.07 -23.50
CA ILE A 203 4.77 29.46 -22.15
C ILE A 203 6.02 29.54 -21.26
N ASP A 204 6.26 30.69 -20.63
CA ASP A 204 7.28 30.80 -19.59
C ASP A 204 6.89 29.94 -18.38
N ARG A 205 7.58 28.81 -18.24
CA ARG A 205 7.31 27.81 -17.20
C ARG A 205 7.35 28.40 -15.79
N LYS A 206 8.30 29.29 -15.49
CA LYS A 206 8.46 29.84 -14.13
C LYS A 206 7.28 30.71 -13.73
N THR A 207 6.84 31.57 -14.64
CA THR A 207 5.66 32.42 -14.44
C THR A 207 4.41 31.56 -14.31
N PHE A 208 4.24 30.57 -15.20
CA PHE A 208 3.12 29.64 -15.15
C PHE A 208 3.05 28.87 -13.81
N GLU A 209 4.17 28.32 -13.36
CA GLU A 209 4.28 27.61 -12.08
C GLU A 209 3.95 28.51 -10.89
N SER A 210 4.39 29.77 -10.91
CA SER A 210 4.06 30.77 -9.88
C SER A 210 2.56 31.07 -9.85
N GLU A 211 1.93 31.27 -11.01
CA GLU A 211 0.48 31.56 -11.07
C GLU A 211 -0.38 30.38 -10.62
N LEU A 212 0.06 29.13 -10.89
CA LEU A 212 -0.56 27.95 -10.31
C LEU A 212 -0.40 27.95 -8.79
N ALA A 213 0.81 28.19 -8.28
CA ALA A 213 1.09 28.20 -6.84
C ALA A 213 0.28 29.26 -6.07
N ASP A 214 -0.04 30.39 -6.69
CA ASP A 214 -0.86 31.46 -6.11
C ASP A 214 -2.37 31.16 -6.11
N SER A 215 -2.80 30.09 -6.77
CA SER A 215 -4.21 29.68 -6.81
C SER A 215 -4.64 28.99 -5.50
N THR A 216 -5.87 29.22 -5.03
CA THR A 216 -6.34 28.66 -3.74
C THR A 216 -7.19 27.41 -3.86
N ASP A 217 -8.00 27.31 -4.91
CA ASP A 217 -9.05 26.29 -5.01
C ASP A 217 -8.99 25.44 -6.28
N SER A 218 -8.63 26.03 -7.42
CA SER A 218 -8.47 25.30 -8.69
C SER A 218 -7.58 26.07 -9.66
N PHE A 219 -7.00 25.36 -10.62
CA PHE A 219 -6.18 25.95 -11.68
C PHE A 219 -6.96 26.43 -12.90
N LYS A 220 -8.29 26.28 -12.94
CA LYS A 220 -9.11 26.55 -14.14
C LYS A 220 -8.80 27.91 -14.79
N LYS A 221 -8.73 28.99 -13.99
CA LYS A 221 -8.45 30.34 -14.50
C LYS A 221 -7.06 30.47 -15.15
N VAL A 222 -6.04 29.85 -14.55
CA VAL A 222 -4.68 29.83 -15.09
C VAL A 222 -4.65 29.00 -16.38
N LEU A 223 -5.26 27.81 -16.37
CA LEU A 223 -5.34 26.94 -17.54
C LEU A 223 -6.10 27.60 -18.71
N ASP A 224 -7.15 28.37 -18.43
CA ASP A 224 -7.89 29.15 -19.43
C ASP A 224 -7.04 30.31 -19.98
N LYS A 225 -6.32 31.03 -19.11
CA LYS A 225 -5.42 32.14 -19.51
C LYS A 225 -4.32 31.68 -20.48
N TYR A 226 -3.80 30.47 -20.30
CA TYR A 226 -2.72 29.91 -21.10
C TYR A 226 -3.20 28.97 -22.22
N ASP A 227 -4.50 28.94 -22.51
CA ASP A 227 -5.11 28.12 -23.56
C ASP A 227 -4.77 26.61 -23.46
N ILE A 228 -4.60 26.09 -22.23
CA ILE A 228 -4.35 24.66 -22.02
C ILE A 228 -5.59 23.87 -22.45
N LYS A 229 -5.42 22.99 -23.43
CA LYS A 229 -6.51 22.22 -24.05
C LYS A 229 -7.31 21.45 -23.02
N GLN A 230 -8.63 21.49 -23.15
CA GLN A 230 -9.55 20.77 -22.25
C GLN A 230 -9.27 19.26 -22.18
N SER A 231 -8.84 18.64 -23.28
CA SER A 231 -8.49 17.21 -23.35
C SER A 231 -7.22 16.83 -22.58
N GLU A 232 -6.38 17.81 -22.24
CA GLU A 232 -5.12 17.62 -21.54
C GLU A 232 -5.23 18.01 -20.05
N ARG A 233 -6.39 18.52 -19.61
CA ARG A 233 -6.64 18.84 -18.20
C ARG A 233 -6.88 17.57 -17.38
N VAL A 234 -6.45 17.61 -16.12
CA VAL A 234 -6.57 16.49 -15.18
C VAL A 234 -8.04 16.14 -14.96
N ASP A 235 -8.33 14.84 -15.05
CA ASP A 235 -9.60 14.25 -14.70
C ASP A 235 -9.36 13.14 -13.68
N TRP A 236 -9.52 13.50 -12.39
CA TRP A 236 -9.35 12.58 -11.28
C TRP A 236 -10.32 11.40 -11.32
N ALA A 237 -11.54 11.59 -11.81
CA ALA A 237 -12.51 10.51 -11.91
C ALA A 237 -12.05 9.46 -12.91
N LYS A 238 -11.50 9.90 -14.05
CA LYS A 238 -10.93 9.03 -15.07
C LYS A 238 -9.63 8.36 -14.62
N TRP A 239 -8.76 9.06 -13.91
CA TRP A 239 -7.56 8.45 -13.32
C TRP A 239 -7.94 7.41 -12.27
N ALA A 240 -8.87 7.73 -11.38
CA ALA A 240 -9.31 6.81 -10.34
C ALA A 240 -10.08 5.61 -10.91
N ASN A 241 -10.80 5.75 -12.02
CA ASN A 241 -11.61 4.69 -12.64
C ASN A 241 -11.42 4.68 -14.16
N PRO A 242 -10.34 4.06 -14.66
CA PRO A 242 -9.97 4.18 -16.08
C PRO A 242 -10.77 3.26 -17.01
N ILE A 243 -11.55 2.30 -16.49
CA ILE A 243 -12.43 1.44 -17.30
C ILE A 243 -13.58 2.28 -17.85
N PRO A 244 -13.68 2.47 -19.18
CA PRO A 244 -14.77 3.22 -19.78
C PRO A 244 -16.12 2.54 -19.62
N ALA A 245 -17.19 3.32 -19.50
CA ALA A 245 -18.55 2.80 -19.33
C ALA A 245 -19.07 1.95 -20.52
N ASN A 246 -18.46 2.07 -21.71
CA ASN A 246 -18.80 1.26 -22.87
C ASN A 246 -18.10 -0.10 -22.91
N ILE A 247 -17.24 -0.41 -21.93
CA ILE A 247 -16.68 -1.76 -21.77
C ILE A 247 -17.69 -2.59 -20.98
N THR A 248 -18.52 -3.35 -21.69
CA THR A 248 -19.70 -4.02 -21.10
C THR A 248 -19.60 -5.54 -21.04
N ASP A 249 -18.65 -6.14 -21.74
CA ASP A 249 -18.46 -7.60 -21.79
C ASP A 249 -16.99 -8.00 -21.73
N THR A 250 -16.75 -9.30 -21.56
CA THR A 250 -15.40 -9.88 -21.43
C THR A 250 -14.52 -9.63 -22.66
N THR A 251 -15.09 -9.62 -23.86
CA THR A 251 -14.33 -9.43 -25.10
C THR A 251 -13.82 -7.99 -25.20
N MET A 252 -14.69 -7.02 -24.93
CA MET A 252 -14.31 -5.61 -24.86
C MET A 252 -13.30 -5.36 -23.75
N PHE A 253 -13.48 -5.96 -22.58
CA PHE A 253 -12.57 -5.82 -21.46
C PHE A 253 -11.17 -6.39 -21.77
N THR A 254 -11.11 -7.57 -22.39
CA THR A 254 -9.83 -8.21 -22.78
C THR A 254 -9.04 -7.34 -23.76
N LYS A 255 -9.72 -6.69 -24.72
CA LYS A 255 -9.07 -5.73 -25.61
C LYS A 255 -8.61 -4.48 -24.84
N PHE A 256 -9.51 -3.89 -24.07
CA PHE A 256 -9.24 -2.68 -23.30
C PHE A 256 -8.05 -2.84 -22.35
N VAL A 257 -7.95 -3.96 -21.63
CA VAL A 257 -6.89 -4.14 -20.63
C VAL A 257 -5.52 -4.26 -21.28
N LYS A 258 -5.41 -4.88 -22.47
CA LYS A 258 -4.15 -4.90 -23.23
C LYS A 258 -3.73 -3.49 -23.64
N ASP A 259 -4.63 -2.73 -24.25
CA ASP A 259 -4.38 -1.34 -24.66
C ASP A 259 -4.03 -0.44 -23.46
N TYR A 260 -4.69 -0.67 -22.31
CA TYR A 260 -4.45 0.05 -21.07
C TYR A 260 -3.05 -0.24 -20.51
N LEU A 261 -2.63 -1.51 -20.44
CA LEU A 261 -1.30 -1.88 -19.95
C LEU A 261 -0.19 -1.35 -20.86
N GLU A 262 -0.36 -1.44 -22.19
CA GLU A 262 0.59 -0.86 -23.15
C GLU A 262 0.76 0.65 -22.96
N LYS A 263 -0.35 1.35 -22.76
CA LYS A 263 -0.32 2.79 -22.47
C LYS A 263 0.36 3.09 -21.13
N ASP A 264 0.07 2.30 -20.10
CA ASP A 264 0.64 2.49 -18.77
C ASP A 264 2.16 2.28 -18.76
N ILE A 265 2.64 1.23 -19.44
CA ILE A 265 4.07 0.96 -19.66
C ILE A 265 4.74 2.16 -20.34
N LYS A 266 4.12 2.68 -21.41
CA LYS A 266 4.65 3.85 -22.12
C LYS A 266 4.76 5.07 -21.20
N LEU A 267 3.70 5.41 -20.48
CA LEU A 267 3.68 6.55 -19.56
C LEU A 267 4.72 6.41 -18.44
N ALA A 268 4.91 5.19 -17.92
CA ALA A 268 5.92 4.93 -16.91
C ALA A 268 7.34 5.12 -17.46
N ASN A 269 7.61 4.63 -18.67
CA ASN A 269 8.93 4.75 -19.30
C ASN A 269 9.29 6.19 -19.72
N GLU A 270 8.31 7.08 -19.88
CA GLU A 270 8.55 8.53 -20.10
C GLU A 270 9.13 9.25 -18.86
N GLY A 271 9.06 8.62 -17.67
CA GLY A 271 9.79 9.00 -16.47
C GLY A 271 9.11 10.01 -15.54
N ASN A 272 9.55 10.02 -14.28
CA ASN A 272 8.91 10.70 -13.15
C ASN A 272 9.26 12.20 -12.99
N LYS A 273 10.00 12.78 -13.94
CA LYS A 273 10.38 14.20 -13.96
C LYS A 273 9.87 14.94 -15.20
N THR A 274 9.78 14.24 -16.33
CA THR A 274 9.43 14.83 -17.62
C THR A 274 8.00 14.53 -18.05
N ALA A 275 7.48 13.34 -17.74
CA ALA A 275 6.13 12.95 -18.16
C ALA A 275 5.07 13.55 -17.23
N PRO A 276 3.98 14.16 -17.75
CA PRO A 276 2.96 14.79 -16.91
C PRO A 276 2.35 13.84 -15.89
N PHE A 277 1.87 12.68 -16.33
CA PHE A 277 1.22 11.70 -15.46
C PHE A 277 2.19 11.14 -14.40
N SER A 278 3.34 10.62 -14.81
CA SER A 278 4.31 10.03 -13.90
C SER A 278 4.90 11.04 -12.91
N SER A 279 5.07 12.31 -13.31
CA SER A 279 5.47 13.39 -12.40
C SER A 279 4.41 13.68 -11.34
N ALA A 280 3.13 13.63 -11.73
CA ALA A 280 2.00 13.78 -10.83
C ALA A 280 1.93 12.62 -9.82
N MET A 281 2.11 11.38 -10.27
CA MET A 281 2.09 10.21 -9.38
C MET A 281 3.30 10.19 -8.43
N GLU A 282 4.46 10.65 -8.89
CA GLU A 282 5.62 10.83 -8.02
C GLU A 282 5.31 11.85 -6.91
N LYS A 283 4.59 12.94 -7.22
CA LYS A 283 4.20 13.93 -6.20
C LYS A 283 3.43 13.31 -5.04
N LEU A 284 2.54 12.34 -5.28
CA LEU A 284 1.87 11.61 -4.19
C LEU A 284 2.88 10.92 -3.24
N ARG A 285 3.98 10.39 -3.77
CA ARG A 285 5.07 9.81 -2.96
C ARG A 285 5.82 10.88 -2.16
N GLU A 286 6.09 12.03 -2.77
CA GLU A 286 6.77 13.16 -2.13
C GLU A 286 5.98 13.71 -0.93
N LEU A 287 4.65 13.74 -1.04
CA LEU A 287 3.76 14.25 0.00
C LEU A 287 3.60 13.31 1.19
N ARG A 288 4.05 12.04 1.10
CA ARG A 288 3.83 11.02 2.15
C ARG A 288 4.26 11.50 3.53
N SER A 289 5.40 12.17 3.65
CA SER A 289 5.88 12.67 4.95
C SER A 289 4.93 13.68 5.59
N ASN A 290 4.28 14.54 4.79
CA ASN A 290 3.33 15.53 5.30
C ASN A 290 1.94 14.92 5.54
N ILE A 291 1.51 13.97 4.71
CA ILE A 291 0.31 13.17 4.95
C ILE A 291 0.44 12.42 6.28
N ARG A 292 1.60 11.78 6.53
CA ARG A 292 1.89 11.09 7.81
C ARG A 292 1.77 12.01 9.00
N LYS A 293 2.31 13.23 8.91
CA LYS A 293 2.20 14.22 9.99
C LYS A 293 0.75 14.59 10.24
N VAL A 294 -0.05 14.88 9.21
CA VAL A 294 -1.47 15.23 9.38
C VAL A 294 -2.25 14.13 10.11
N VAL A 295 -2.01 12.86 9.76
CA VAL A 295 -2.64 11.72 10.44
C VAL A 295 -2.10 11.53 11.86
N THR A 296 -0.77 11.50 12.02
CA THR A 296 -0.10 11.19 13.29
C THR A 296 -0.39 12.23 14.38
N TYR A 297 -0.50 13.50 14.00
CA TYR A 297 -0.84 14.63 14.88
C TYR A 297 -2.35 14.94 14.92
N GLU A 298 -3.20 14.08 14.36
CA GLU A 298 -4.67 14.20 14.45
C GLU A 298 -5.20 15.57 13.99
N LEU A 299 -4.58 16.13 12.95
CA LEU A 299 -4.87 17.47 12.43
C LEU A 299 -6.15 17.52 11.57
N ILE A 300 -6.85 16.41 11.43
CA ILE A 300 -8.20 16.29 10.88
C ILE A 300 -9.07 15.55 11.90
N SER A 301 -10.40 15.69 11.78
CA SER A 301 -11.32 14.95 12.66
C SER A 301 -11.35 13.45 12.32
N ASP A 302 -11.77 12.62 13.28
CA ASP A 302 -11.88 11.17 13.10
C ASP A 302 -12.86 10.80 11.98
N ASP A 303 -14.00 11.49 11.91
CA ASP A 303 -14.95 11.38 10.79
C ASP A 303 -14.28 11.68 9.44
N ASP A 304 -13.46 12.73 9.39
CA ASP A 304 -12.75 13.13 8.17
C ASP A 304 -11.64 12.15 7.81
N TYR A 305 -10.94 11.60 8.80
CA TYR A 305 -9.94 10.56 8.58
C TYR A 305 -10.56 9.31 7.97
N VAL A 306 -11.68 8.83 8.53
CA VAL A 306 -12.43 7.69 7.97
C VAL A 306 -12.93 7.99 6.56
N LYS A 307 -13.55 9.15 6.35
CA LYS A 307 -14.18 9.49 5.07
C LYS A 307 -13.15 9.79 3.98
N TYR A 308 -12.25 10.73 4.21
CA TYR A 308 -11.37 11.26 3.16
C TYR A 308 -10.06 10.49 3.06
N VAL A 309 -9.51 9.96 4.15
CA VAL A 309 -8.23 9.22 4.11
C VAL A 309 -8.47 7.75 3.84
N LEU A 310 -9.17 7.05 4.74
CA LEU A 310 -9.32 5.60 4.65
C LEU A 310 -10.18 5.17 3.46
N LYS A 311 -11.33 5.81 3.24
CA LYS A 311 -12.30 5.40 2.20
C LYS A 311 -12.04 6.01 0.82
N GLN A 312 -11.47 7.20 0.74
CA GLN A 312 -11.30 7.93 -0.53
C GLN A 312 -9.83 7.96 -1.00
N PHE A 313 -8.93 8.57 -0.22
CA PHE A 313 -7.55 8.79 -0.63
C PHE A 313 -6.74 7.48 -0.72
N ASN A 314 -6.78 6.63 0.30
CA ASN A 314 -5.96 5.41 0.34
C ASN A 314 -6.19 4.48 -0.87
N PRO A 315 -7.44 4.12 -1.24
CA PRO A 315 -7.69 3.28 -2.41
C PRO A 315 -7.20 3.91 -3.73
N MET A 316 -7.32 5.23 -3.87
CA MET A 316 -6.84 5.97 -5.03
C MET A 316 -5.31 6.00 -5.08
N ASN A 317 -4.66 6.39 -3.98
CA ASN A 317 -3.20 6.43 -3.86
C ASN A 317 -2.58 5.06 -4.12
N ASN A 318 -3.15 4.00 -3.55
CA ASN A 318 -2.62 2.65 -3.72
C ASN A 318 -2.65 2.23 -5.20
N PHE A 319 -3.77 2.47 -5.87
CA PHE A 319 -3.93 2.17 -7.29
C PHE A 319 -2.99 2.99 -8.19
N LEU A 320 -2.86 4.28 -7.92
CA LEU A 320 -2.16 5.23 -8.79
C LEU A 320 -0.64 5.31 -8.55
N ALA A 321 -0.17 5.13 -7.32
CA ALA A 321 1.20 5.50 -6.91
C ALA A 321 1.96 4.42 -6.11
N VAL A 322 1.37 3.23 -5.90
CA VAL A 322 1.99 2.12 -5.15
C VAL A 322 2.21 0.88 -6.03
N GLY A 323 2.00 0.97 -7.34
CA GLY A 323 2.18 -0.18 -8.24
C GLY A 323 3.64 -0.60 -8.47
N PRO A 324 3.89 -1.59 -9.33
CA PRO A 324 5.22 -2.16 -9.54
C PRO A 324 6.05 -1.32 -10.53
N PRO A 325 7.36 -1.61 -10.71
CA PRO A 325 8.14 -1.04 -11.81
C PRO A 325 7.56 -1.41 -13.18
N ALA A 326 7.81 -0.59 -14.21
CA ALA A 326 7.28 -0.78 -15.56
C ALA A 326 7.54 -2.19 -16.14
N PHE A 327 8.73 -2.76 -15.93
CA PHE A 327 9.06 -4.08 -16.46
C PHE A 327 8.17 -5.22 -15.92
N ARG A 328 7.63 -5.09 -14.69
CA ARG A 328 6.69 -6.07 -14.15
C ARG A 328 5.32 -5.98 -14.84
N VAL A 329 4.93 -4.80 -15.30
CA VAL A 329 3.71 -4.60 -16.10
C VAL A 329 3.91 -5.12 -17.53
N GLU A 330 5.10 -4.95 -18.11
CA GLU A 330 5.48 -5.57 -19.38
C GLU A 330 5.40 -7.10 -19.32
N GLN A 331 5.94 -7.71 -18.26
CA GLN A 331 5.85 -9.15 -18.03
C GLN A 331 4.39 -9.63 -17.95
N MET A 332 3.54 -8.91 -17.20
CA MET A 332 2.12 -9.22 -17.10
C MET A 332 1.43 -9.18 -18.47
N LEU A 333 1.69 -8.14 -19.27
CA LEU A 333 1.15 -8.03 -20.62
C LEU A 333 1.63 -9.18 -21.52
N ALA A 334 2.91 -9.55 -21.44
CA ALA A 334 3.46 -10.68 -22.19
C ALA A 334 2.81 -12.01 -21.79
N LEU A 335 2.54 -12.23 -20.50
CA LEU A 335 1.80 -13.41 -20.01
C LEU A 335 0.35 -13.45 -20.51
N ILE A 336 -0.31 -12.29 -20.60
CA ILE A 336 -1.65 -12.18 -21.21
C ILE A 336 -1.58 -12.51 -22.70
N LYS A 337 -0.59 -11.99 -23.43
CA LYS A 337 -0.39 -12.28 -24.86
C LYS A 337 -0.09 -13.77 -25.10
N ALA A 338 0.67 -14.42 -24.22
CA ALA A 338 0.96 -15.85 -24.25
C ALA A 338 -0.19 -16.76 -23.76
N GLY A 339 -1.32 -16.16 -23.33
CA GLY A 339 -2.50 -16.88 -22.84
C GLY A 339 -2.29 -17.59 -21.49
N VAL A 340 -1.23 -17.27 -20.75
CA VAL A 340 -0.96 -17.84 -19.42
C VAL A 340 -1.87 -17.16 -18.40
N LEU A 341 -2.02 -15.84 -18.52
CA LEU A 341 -2.82 -15.00 -17.64
C LEU A 341 -4.07 -14.48 -18.37
N THR A 342 -5.24 -14.62 -17.74
CA THR A 342 -6.47 -13.95 -18.13
C THR A 342 -6.96 -13.04 -17.01
N LEU A 343 -7.15 -11.75 -17.32
CA LEU A 343 -7.79 -10.81 -16.40
C LEU A 343 -9.31 -10.85 -16.62
N ILE A 344 -10.07 -11.23 -15.59
CA ILE A 344 -11.49 -11.59 -15.72
C ILE A 344 -12.43 -10.37 -15.90
N GLY A 345 -12.01 -9.19 -15.43
CA GLY A 345 -12.86 -7.99 -15.39
C GLY A 345 -13.21 -7.55 -13.97
N PRO A 346 -13.75 -6.33 -13.77
CA PRO A 346 -13.90 -5.71 -12.46
C PRO A 346 -15.01 -6.32 -11.60
N GLY A 347 -14.92 -6.15 -10.28
CA GLY A 347 -15.92 -6.70 -9.36
C GLY A 347 -15.90 -8.23 -9.33
N MET A 348 -14.70 -8.81 -9.22
CA MET A 348 -14.49 -10.26 -9.08
C MET A 348 -15.41 -10.86 -8.02
N VAL A 349 -16.07 -11.96 -8.38
CA VAL A 349 -16.79 -12.86 -7.47
C VAL A 349 -16.09 -14.21 -7.52
N VAL A 350 -15.97 -14.87 -6.37
CA VAL A 350 -15.50 -16.26 -6.26
C VAL A 350 -16.58 -17.03 -5.52
N GLU A 351 -17.00 -18.16 -6.08
CA GLU A 351 -18.03 -19.03 -5.53
C GLU A 351 -17.48 -20.45 -5.39
N GLU A 352 -17.95 -21.17 -4.36
CA GLU A 352 -17.71 -22.60 -4.20
C GLU A 352 -18.83 -23.36 -4.94
N VAL A 353 -18.49 -24.08 -6.01
CA VAL A 353 -19.48 -24.75 -6.89
C VAL A 353 -19.12 -26.22 -7.04
N ASP A 354 -20.01 -27.09 -6.54
CA ASP A 354 -19.87 -28.56 -6.60
C ASP A 354 -18.50 -29.06 -6.12
N ASP A 355 -17.53 -29.20 -7.03
CA ASP A 355 -16.18 -29.72 -6.82
C ASP A 355 -15.05 -28.78 -7.27
N HIS A 356 -15.34 -27.49 -7.50
CA HIS A 356 -14.35 -26.50 -7.93
C HIS A 356 -14.66 -25.09 -7.38
N PHE A 357 -13.71 -24.18 -7.55
CA PHE A 357 -13.97 -22.75 -7.42
C PHE A 357 -14.40 -22.20 -8.76
N ASP A 358 -15.41 -21.34 -8.76
CA ASP A 358 -15.82 -20.63 -9.95
C ASP A 358 -15.67 -19.12 -9.74
N THR A 359 -15.28 -18.40 -10.79
CA THR A 359 -15.09 -16.95 -10.73
C THR A 359 -15.56 -16.23 -11.98
N TYR A 360 -16.13 -15.04 -11.78
CA TYR A 360 -16.58 -14.17 -12.86
C TYR A 360 -16.53 -12.71 -12.43
N SER A 361 -16.68 -11.82 -13.42
CA SER A 361 -16.82 -10.37 -13.20
C SER A 361 -18.29 -10.01 -13.02
N SER A 362 -18.67 -9.52 -11.82
CA SER A 362 -20.05 -9.10 -11.55
C SER A 362 -20.49 -7.85 -12.32
N LEU A 363 -19.53 -7.09 -12.88
CA LEU A 363 -19.78 -5.83 -13.57
C LEU A 363 -19.77 -5.95 -15.10
N LEU A 364 -19.52 -7.15 -15.65
CA LEU A 364 -19.64 -7.41 -17.08
C LEU A 364 -20.93 -8.16 -17.36
N SER A 365 -21.61 -7.79 -18.43
CA SER A 365 -22.99 -8.23 -18.76
C SER A 365 -23.10 -9.71 -19.09
N ASP A 366 -22.05 -10.29 -19.67
CA ASP A 366 -21.98 -11.68 -20.07
C ASP A 366 -21.65 -12.63 -18.91
N LYS A 367 -21.19 -12.10 -17.77
CA LYS A 367 -20.78 -12.85 -16.57
C LYS A 367 -20.01 -14.13 -16.91
N LYS A 368 -19.04 -14.04 -17.82
CA LYS A 368 -18.30 -15.23 -18.24
C LYS A 368 -17.60 -15.88 -17.04
N HIS A 369 -17.94 -17.14 -16.80
CA HIS A 369 -17.43 -17.96 -15.70
C HIS A 369 -16.10 -18.63 -16.07
N TYR A 370 -15.22 -18.73 -15.08
CA TYR A 370 -13.92 -19.39 -15.15
C TYR A 370 -13.77 -20.29 -13.93
N SER A 371 -13.56 -21.58 -14.17
CA SER A 371 -13.45 -22.58 -13.12
C SER A 371 -12.00 -22.87 -12.78
N GLY A 372 -11.71 -23.14 -11.52
CA GLY A 372 -10.37 -23.38 -11.00
C GLY A 372 -10.35 -24.36 -9.83
N ASN A 373 -9.26 -25.12 -9.72
CA ASN A 373 -9.02 -26.05 -8.61
C ASN A 373 -8.02 -25.50 -7.58
N VAL A 374 -7.46 -24.31 -7.83
CA VAL A 374 -6.56 -23.60 -6.93
C VAL A 374 -7.08 -22.17 -6.75
N LEU A 375 -7.30 -21.74 -5.52
CA LEU A 375 -7.62 -20.35 -5.17
C LEU A 375 -6.49 -19.74 -4.34
N ILE A 376 -5.94 -18.62 -4.82
CA ILE A 376 -4.87 -17.86 -4.15
C ILE A 376 -5.34 -16.46 -3.78
N GLU A 377 -5.13 -16.09 -2.52
CA GLU A 377 -5.30 -14.72 -2.06
C GLU A 377 -4.09 -13.86 -2.44
N GLY A 378 -4.19 -13.14 -3.55
CA GLY A 378 -3.18 -12.20 -4.07
C GLY A 378 -3.13 -10.86 -3.30
N ARG A 379 -3.32 -10.90 -1.98
CA ARG A 379 -3.48 -9.74 -1.09
C ARG A 379 -2.72 -9.96 0.20
N LEU A 380 -2.31 -8.86 0.83
CA LEU A 380 -1.70 -8.88 2.17
C LEU A 380 -2.75 -8.64 3.26
N PRO A 381 -2.57 -9.22 4.45
CA PRO A 381 -3.43 -8.94 5.59
C PRO A 381 -3.34 -7.44 5.95
N GLN A 382 -4.42 -6.91 6.52
CA GLN A 382 -4.38 -5.58 7.12
C GLN A 382 -4.07 -5.77 8.60
N PRO A 383 -2.95 -5.24 9.13
CA PRO A 383 -2.59 -5.43 10.52
C PRO A 383 -3.74 -5.09 11.47
N ASN A 384 -4.16 -6.06 12.30
CA ASN A 384 -5.24 -5.86 13.24
C ASN A 384 -5.01 -6.61 14.56
N ALA A 385 -4.63 -5.87 15.59
CA ALA A 385 -4.38 -6.38 16.93
C ALA A 385 -5.60 -7.06 17.57
N ASN A 386 -6.84 -6.82 17.11
CA ASN A 386 -8.02 -7.55 17.61
C ASN A 386 -8.05 -9.01 17.13
N THR A 387 -7.55 -9.26 15.93
CA THR A 387 -7.65 -10.55 15.24
C THR A 387 -6.30 -11.21 15.04
N THR A 388 -5.20 -10.61 15.51
CA THR A 388 -3.85 -11.14 15.34
C THR A 388 -3.69 -12.52 15.97
N ARG A 389 -2.84 -13.35 15.37
CA ARG A 389 -2.31 -14.60 15.94
C ARG A 389 -1.04 -14.41 16.75
N ASN A 390 -0.45 -13.22 16.73
CA ASN A 390 0.76 -12.93 17.48
C ASN A 390 0.47 -13.01 18.99
N VAL A 391 1.08 -13.99 19.65
CA VAL A 391 0.86 -14.32 21.07
C VAL A 391 1.29 -13.19 22.01
N LEU A 392 2.36 -12.47 21.69
CA LEU A 392 2.79 -11.30 22.46
C LEU A 392 1.72 -10.21 22.42
N ILE A 393 1.20 -9.85 21.23
CA ILE A 393 0.14 -8.83 21.12
C ILE A 393 -1.11 -9.26 21.90
N LYS A 394 -1.55 -10.53 21.77
CA LYS A 394 -2.69 -11.06 22.53
C LYS A 394 -2.48 -10.89 24.03
N ASN A 395 -1.30 -11.24 24.53
CA ASN A 395 -0.98 -11.15 25.96
C ASN A 395 -0.84 -9.70 26.44
N LEU A 396 -0.26 -8.79 25.65
CA LEU A 396 -0.20 -7.36 25.98
C LEU A 396 -1.60 -6.76 26.15
N LEU A 397 -2.54 -7.10 25.27
CA LEU A 397 -3.93 -6.67 25.37
C LEU A 397 -4.64 -7.31 26.57
N ALA A 398 -4.48 -8.62 26.77
CA ALA A 398 -5.11 -9.35 27.88
C ALA A 398 -4.64 -8.86 29.27
N ASN A 399 -3.37 -8.47 29.37
CA ASN A 399 -2.75 -7.97 30.60
C ASN A 399 -2.88 -6.45 30.77
N ASN A 400 -3.65 -5.75 29.92
CA ASN A 400 -3.84 -4.30 29.95
C ASN A 400 -2.54 -3.48 29.81
N LEU A 401 -1.50 -4.05 29.18
CA LEU A 401 -0.25 -3.35 28.85
C LEU A 401 -0.31 -2.63 27.50
N ALA A 402 -1.36 -2.87 26.73
CA ALA A 402 -1.64 -2.14 25.51
C ALA A 402 -3.15 -1.97 25.33
N ARG A 403 -3.53 -1.02 24.49
CA ARG A 403 -4.89 -0.89 23.96
C ARG A 403 -4.87 -0.72 22.45
N ILE A 404 -6.05 -0.83 21.86
CA ILE A 404 -6.25 -0.64 20.44
C ILE A 404 -6.62 0.81 20.19
N TYR A 405 -5.91 1.46 19.28
CA TYR A 405 -6.20 2.83 18.90
C TYR A 405 -7.60 2.93 18.32
N SER A 406 -8.36 3.88 18.84
CA SER A 406 -9.78 4.02 18.58
C SER A 406 -10.09 5.43 18.10
N LEU A 407 -10.93 5.51 17.08
CA LEU A 407 -11.46 6.76 16.56
C LEU A 407 -12.84 7.01 17.16
N HIS A 408 -13.08 8.22 17.65
CA HIS A 408 -14.33 8.65 18.28
C HIS A 408 -15.12 9.54 17.32
N LEU A 409 -16.17 8.97 16.74
CA LEU A 409 -16.96 9.63 15.70
C LEU A 409 -18.02 10.55 16.30
N LYS A 410 -18.44 11.56 15.52
CA LYS A 410 -19.46 12.54 15.95
C LYS A 410 -20.82 11.93 16.28
N ASP A 411 -21.15 10.75 15.73
CA ASP A 411 -22.39 10.03 16.02
C ASP A 411 -22.36 9.29 17.37
N GLY A 412 -21.25 9.40 18.11
CA GLY A 412 -21.03 8.74 19.41
C GLY A 412 -20.49 7.32 19.30
N SER A 413 -20.34 6.78 18.08
CA SER A 413 -19.73 5.47 17.87
C SER A 413 -18.20 5.55 18.00
N THR A 414 -17.59 4.41 18.33
CA THR A 414 -16.14 4.25 18.40
C THR A 414 -15.70 3.18 17.41
N LEU A 415 -14.78 3.55 16.52
CA LEU A 415 -14.19 2.64 15.54
C LEU A 415 -12.80 2.20 16.03
N LYS A 416 -12.65 0.91 16.34
CA LYS A 416 -11.33 0.32 16.60
C LYS A 416 -10.58 0.16 15.29
N THR A 417 -9.40 0.77 15.19
CA THR A 417 -8.59 0.79 13.95
C THR A 417 -7.83 -0.50 13.69
N GLY A 418 -7.64 -1.32 14.73
CA GLY A 418 -6.76 -2.50 14.70
C GLY A 418 -5.29 -2.18 15.02
N ALA A 419 -4.89 -0.90 15.06
CA ALA A 419 -3.56 -0.49 15.48
C ALA A 419 -3.39 -0.65 16.99
N LEU A 420 -2.19 -1.01 17.45
CA LEU A 420 -1.80 -0.75 18.84
C LEU A 420 -1.65 0.76 19.05
N ASP A 421 -2.16 1.24 20.18
CA ASP A 421 -2.05 2.65 20.54
C ASP A 421 -0.69 2.94 21.18
N VAL A 422 -0.10 4.05 20.72
CA VAL A 422 1.21 4.52 21.15
C VAL A 422 1.23 6.05 21.25
N THR A 423 2.14 6.54 22.08
CA THR A 423 2.45 7.98 22.14
C THR A 423 2.98 8.47 20.78
N THR A 424 2.55 9.67 20.38
CA THR A 424 2.91 10.26 19.07
C THR A 424 4.42 10.45 18.91
N GLU A 425 5.09 10.93 19.96
CA GLU A 425 6.49 11.37 19.88
C GLU A 425 7.49 10.27 20.23
N THR A 426 7.11 9.34 21.10
CA THR A 426 8.03 8.33 21.65
C THR A 426 7.70 6.90 21.21
N ALA A 427 6.53 6.67 20.59
CA ALA A 427 6.05 5.33 20.23
C ALA A 427 5.95 4.35 21.44
N GLU A 428 5.80 4.88 22.64
CA GLU A 428 5.57 4.08 23.85
C GLU A 428 4.13 3.59 23.89
N LEU A 429 3.92 2.34 24.31
CA LEU A 429 2.58 1.75 24.44
C LEU A 429 1.69 2.56 25.38
N VAL A 430 0.40 2.56 25.09
CA VAL A 430 -0.63 3.17 25.92
C VAL A 430 -1.56 2.10 26.48
N THR A 431 -1.79 2.13 27.79
CA THR A 431 -2.71 1.24 28.49
C THR A 431 -4.18 1.61 28.23
N PRO A 432 -5.16 0.72 28.53
CA PRO A 432 -6.57 1.04 28.39
C PRO A 432 -7.04 2.31 29.12
N ASP A 433 -6.46 2.61 30.29
CA ASP A 433 -6.75 3.83 31.06
C ASP A 433 -5.99 5.08 30.56
N GLY A 434 -5.27 4.98 29.45
CA GLY A 434 -4.60 6.10 28.78
C GLY A 434 -3.24 6.47 29.39
N LYS A 435 -2.65 5.60 30.22
CA LYS A 435 -1.30 5.82 30.76
C LYS A 435 -0.25 5.29 29.80
N VAL A 436 0.89 5.96 29.78
CA VAL A 436 2.07 5.50 29.03
C VAL A 436 2.70 4.32 29.76
N VAL A 437 3.10 3.30 29.01
CA VAL A 437 3.94 2.19 29.50
C VAL A 437 5.40 2.57 29.21
N PRO A 438 6.13 3.10 30.22
CA PRO A 438 7.40 3.76 29.99
C PRO A 438 8.45 2.79 29.47
N GLN A 439 9.27 3.20 28.50
CA GLN A 439 10.35 2.36 27.95
C GLN A 439 9.87 1.09 27.22
N PHE A 440 8.57 0.96 26.92
CA PHE A 440 8.04 -0.08 26.04
C PHE A 440 7.58 0.55 24.74
N PHE A 441 8.45 0.50 23.73
CA PHE A 441 8.25 1.06 22.41
C PHE A 441 7.64 0.04 21.45
N MET A 442 6.59 0.41 20.73
CA MET A 442 5.96 -0.39 19.68
C MET A 442 5.85 0.43 18.40
N TRP A 443 6.36 -0.09 17.28
CA TRP A 443 6.43 0.68 16.04
C TRP A 443 6.45 -0.22 14.80
N GLY A 444 6.18 0.38 13.64
CA GLY A 444 6.04 -0.34 12.37
C GLY A 444 4.60 -0.80 12.12
N LEU A 445 4.43 -1.98 11.51
CA LEU A 445 3.14 -2.47 11.04
C LEU A 445 2.08 -2.62 12.14
N SER A 446 2.50 -2.93 13.38
CA SER A 446 1.59 -3.05 14.53
C SER A 446 0.92 -1.73 14.91
N THR A 447 1.38 -0.59 14.38
CA THR A 447 0.80 0.74 14.60
C THR A 447 0.23 1.35 13.31
N GLU A 448 0.06 0.56 12.23
CA GLU A 448 -0.66 0.99 11.02
C GLU A 448 -2.11 1.35 11.37
N ASN A 449 -2.63 2.46 10.82
CA ASN A 449 -3.91 3.13 11.14
C ASN A 449 -3.89 4.00 12.41
N ARG A 450 -2.85 3.91 13.25
CA ARG A 450 -2.47 4.98 14.20
C ARG A 450 -1.47 5.94 13.55
N HIS A 451 -0.54 5.37 12.81
CA HIS A 451 0.30 6.05 11.83
C HIS A 451 -0.08 5.59 10.42
N TRP A 452 0.26 6.41 9.43
CA TRP A 452 -0.11 6.14 8.04
C TRP A 452 1.08 5.61 7.23
N LEU A 453 0.88 4.50 6.51
CA LEU A 453 1.85 3.94 5.57
C LEU A 453 3.19 3.62 6.25
N THR A 454 3.13 2.82 7.31
CA THR A 454 4.26 2.30 8.08
C THR A 454 5.05 1.25 7.30
N ASN A 455 4.42 0.58 6.34
CA ASN A 455 4.98 -0.50 5.51
C ASN A 455 5.86 -0.06 4.33
N GLY A 456 6.07 1.24 4.12
CA GLY A 456 6.90 1.69 3.00
C GLY A 456 8.41 1.44 3.26
N ALA A 457 9.23 1.60 2.21
CA ALA A 457 10.67 1.76 2.35
C ALA A 457 11.06 3.23 2.66
N PRO A 458 12.11 3.49 3.47
CA PRO A 458 12.69 4.82 3.64
C PRO A 458 13.09 5.47 2.31
N ILE A 459 12.84 6.78 2.17
CA ILE A 459 13.27 7.54 0.99
C ILE A 459 14.71 8.05 1.21
N PRO A 460 15.65 7.81 0.28
CA PRO A 460 17.01 8.33 0.39
C PRO A 460 17.07 9.86 0.42
N GLY A 461 17.89 10.43 1.32
CA GLY A 461 18.21 11.85 1.33
C GLY A 461 17.15 12.80 1.91
N VAL A 462 16.09 12.30 2.56
CA VAL A 462 14.98 13.15 3.07
C VAL A 462 14.73 13.08 4.58
N ASN A 463 15.67 12.53 5.37
CA ASN A 463 15.54 12.34 6.82
C ASN A 463 14.21 11.64 7.21
N ASP A 464 14.01 10.45 6.64
CA ASP A 464 12.75 9.71 6.69
C ASP A 464 12.27 9.44 8.13
N VAL A 465 10.95 9.56 8.34
CA VAL A 465 10.34 9.45 9.69
C VAL A 465 10.62 8.12 10.38
N ARG A 466 10.77 7.02 9.64
CA ARG A 466 11.06 5.71 10.24
C ARG A 466 12.46 5.64 10.83
N LEU A 467 13.44 6.21 10.13
CA LEU A 467 14.82 6.29 10.63
C LEU A 467 14.90 7.23 11.83
N ARG A 468 14.15 8.34 11.80
CA ARG A 468 14.02 9.25 12.96
C ARG A 468 13.36 8.58 14.17
N MET A 469 12.33 7.76 13.95
CA MET A 469 11.69 7.00 15.03
C MET A 469 12.68 6.00 15.65
N ALA A 470 13.42 5.26 14.83
CA ALA A 470 14.46 4.34 15.31
C ALA A 470 15.54 5.05 16.13
N ASP A 471 16.03 6.19 15.62
CA ASP A 471 17.06 7.01 16.29
C ASP A 471 16.55 7.58 17.62
N MET A 472 15.30 8.07 17.64
CA MET A 472 14.66 8.55 18.86
C MET A 472 14.51 7.43 19.91
N ILE A 473 14.01 6.25 19.52
CA ILE A 473 13.88 5.10 20.44
C ILE A 473 15.25 4.71 21.00
N ALA A 474 16.27 4.57 20.14
CA ALA A 474 17.63 4.26 20.56
C ALA A 474 18.17 5.31 21.56
N GLY A 475 17.92 6.59 21.30
CA GLY A 475 18.27 7.69 22.20
C GLY A 475 17.59 7.59 23.57
N GLN A 476 16.30 7.23 23.62
CA GLN A 476 15.57 7.03 24.88
C GLN A 476 16.14 5.87 25.69
N ILE A 477 16.43 4.74 25.04
CA ILE A 477 16.99 3.54 25.69
C ILE A 477 18.38 3.85 26.26
N VAL A 478 19.26 4.50 25.48
CA VAL A 478 20.60 4.87 25.95
C VAL A 478 20.53 5.85 27.11
N LYS A 479 19.64 6.84 27.05
CA LYS A 479 19.44 7.79 28.14
C LYS A 479 19.03 7.08 29.43
N LYS A 480 18.07 6.14 29.35
CA LYS A 480 17.63 5.35 30.50
C LYS A 480 18.75 4.49 31.09
N ALA A 481 19.61 3.91 30.25
CA ALA A 481 20.75 3.12 30.71
C ALA A 481 21.86 3.95 31.39
N MET A 482 21.85 5.28 31.24
CA MET A 482 22.81 6.19 31.86
C MET A 482 22.31 6.82 33.18
N GLU A 483 21.01 6.73 33.47
CA GLU A 483 20.36 7.17 34.72
C GLU A 483 20.45 6.07 35.78
#